data_AF-A0A914HX65-F1
#
_entry.id   AF-A0A914HX65-F1
#
_cell.length_a   1.000
_cell.length_b   1.000
_cell.length_c   1.000
_cell.angle_alpha   90.00
_cell.angle_beta   90.00
_cell.angle_gamma   90.00
#
_symmetry.space_group_name_H-M   'P 1'
#
loop_
_entity.id
_entity.type
_entity.pdbx_description
1 polymer ?
#
loop_
_entity_poly.entity_id
_entity_poly.type
_entity_poly.pdbx_seq_one_letter_code
_entity_poly.pdbx_strand_id
1 'polypeptide(L)'
;MEDVSTKGVQSDFYEGLTAGQVESTIVHLAKFHAFTATLPRDLLSRFRVFEYGRLDEMEEQLVERVLNMGSPYFYRHEKTLRAFMAVHNKLKTDVHKRFGIRPVLSHGDLWSNNLFFNRTENGGAGDELSSIIDWQTCHKSTGLSDVIRIIFSGVNAPLRKERMNEWLDLYFDTVQEECRKLNILPSVEYSNELRKALFEEQRHFELTFVFLCFPTLFPQSKNDMHRNNLMERMETLFEEGREQYENIGQAKFLRLLIGYVFTVQQGLLSGIYSLFGVVFCSNPMFNFFIASCGAALFAAESSANFLLALDRLAEIISPKFGKFLFSGRAWLWTMASSIFGLYDFYMDFGNVPVDPKDKIKKSFIVQPQPAATIVAPTNSIFQKVPTKSKKSSSTDYAKFGSHKCKALIIAGFYCDYLMFGIPPIRQPNHSK
;
A
#
# COMPACT_ATOMS: atom_id res chain seq x y z
N MET A 1 -8.54 -40.87 12.04
CA MET A 1 -8.02 -40.59 10.69
C MET A 1 -7.75 -41.92 10.02
N GLU A 2 -8.03 -42.01 8.72
CA GLU A 2 -7.64 -43.17 7.90
C GLU A 2 -6.12 -43.13 7.67
N ASP A 3 -5.44 -44.29 7.74
CA ASP A 3 -4.03 -44.40 7.39
C ASP A 3 -3.86 -44.52 5.87
N VAL A 4 -3.40 -43.43 5.25
CA VAL A 4 -3.19 -43.35 3.79
C VAL A 4 -1.79 -43.77 3.35
N SER A 5 -0.90 -44.15 4.27
CA SER A 5 0.46 -44.63 3.91
C SER A 5 0.43 -45.93 3.09
N THR A 6 -0.67 -46.67 3.20
CA THR A 6 -0.96 -47.86 2.39
C THR A 6 -1.39 -47.51 0.96
N LYS A 7 -1.93 -46.30 0.73
CA LYS A 7 -2.49 -45.86 -0.56
C LYS A 7 -1.48 -45.13 -1.46
N GLY A 8 -0.47 -44.49 -0.87
CA GLY A 8 0.54 -43.76 -1.62
C GLY A 8 1.87 -43.67 -0.89
N VAL A 9 2.78 -42.90 -1.46
CA VAL A 9 4.10 -42.61 -0.89
C VAL A 9 4.44 -41.14 -1.07
N GLN A 10 5.22 -40.58 -0.16
CA GLN A 10 5.64 -39.18 -0.21
C GLN A 10 6.93 -39.04 -1.01
N SER A 11 7.09 -37.91 -1.70
CA SER A 11 8.36 -37.54 -2.34
C SER A 11 9.36 -37.04 -1.30
N ASP A 12 10.67 -37.17 -1.58
CA ASP A 12 11.69 -36.54 -0.73
C ASP A 12 11.64 -35.01 -0.92
N PHE A 13 11.33 -34.30 0.16
CA PHE A 13 11.25 -32.84 0.20
C PHE A 13 12.52 -32.14 -0.31
N TYR A 14 13.70 -32.68 0.00
CA TYR A 14 14.99 -32.09 -0.37
C TYR A 14 15.31 -32.26 -1.85
N GLU A 15 14.82 -33.33 -2.47
CA GLU A 15 14.94 -33.54 -3.93
C GLU A 15 13.94 -32.66 -4.69
N GLY A 16 12.77 -32.43 -4.10
CA GLY A 16 11.73 -31.58 -4.67
C GLY A 16 10.75 -32.34 -5.56
N LEU A 17 9.59 -31.73 -5.77
CA LEU A 17 8.52 -32.30 -6.58
C LEU A 17 8.87 -32.24 -8.07
N THR A 18 8.46 -33.28 -8.79
CA THR A 18 8.51 -33.30 -10.25
C THR A 18 7.45 -32.37 -10.82
N ALA A 19 7.56 -32.07 -12.12
CA ALA A 19 6.57 -31.24 -12.79
C ALA A 19 5.18 -31.91 -12.83
N GLY A 20 5.12 -33.22 -13.06
CA GLY A 20 3.87 -33.99 -13.05
C GLY A 20 3.22 -34.02 -11.66
N GLN A 21 4.00 -34.15 -10.59
CA GLN A 21 3.50 -34.07 -9.22
C GLN A 21 2.86 -32.72 -8.90
N VAL A 22 3.49 -31.63 -9.32
CA VAL A 22 2.96 -30.27 -9.13
C VAL A 22 1.67 -30.08 -9.92
N GLU A 23 1.65 -30.46 -11.20
CA GLU A 23 0.45 -30.37 -12.05
C GLU A 23 -0.72 -31.18 -11.50
N SER A 24 -0.47 -32.43 -11.12
CA SER A 24 -1.49 -33.29 -10.52
C SER A 24 -2.05 -32.67 -9.24
N THR A 25 -1.17 -32.11 -8.39
CA THR A 25 -1.58 -31.41 -7.17
C THR A 25 -2.43 -30.19 -7.47
N ILE A 26 -2.01 -29.33 -8.41
CA ILE A 26 -2.72 -28.11 -8.80
C ILE A 26 -4.12 -28.43 -9.32
N VAL A 27 -4.26 -29.44 -10.17
CA VAL A 27 -5.56 -29.85 -10.72
C VAL A 27 -6.51 -30.31 -9.61
N HIS A 28 -6.03 -31.08 -8.63
CA HIS A 28 -6.85 -31.51 -7.49
C HIS A 28 -7.23 -30.35 -6.57
N LEU A 29 -6.29 -29.42 -6.29
CA LEU A 29 -6.58 -28.21 -5.53
C LEU A 29 -7.60 -27.32 -6.25
N ALA A 30 -7.48 -27.15 -7.57
CA ALA A 30 -8.42 -26.35 -8.36
C ALA A 30 -9.84 -26.92 -8.25
N LYS A 31 -10.01 -28.24 -8.40
CA LYS A 31 -11.29 -28.94 -8.19
C LYS A 31 -11.83 -28.77 -6.78
N PHE A 32 -10.97 -28.92 -5.78
CA PHE A 32 -11.34 -28.73 -4.37
C PHE A 32 -11.80 -27.29 -4.08
N HIS A 33 -11.07 -26.29 -4.58
CA HIS A 33 -11.42 -24.88 -4.43
C HIS A 33 -12.73 -24.54 -5.15
N ALA A 34 -12.92 -25.01 -6.39
CA ALA A 34 -14.18 -24.83 -7.11
C ALA A 34 -15.36 -25.50 -6.39
N PHE A 35 -15.17 -26.72 -5.87
CA PHE A 35 -16.18 -27.39 -5.06
C PHE A 35 -16.50 -26.61 -3.79
N THR A 36 -15.50 -26.17 -3.03
CA THR A 36 -15.73 -25.45 -1.77
C THR A 36 -16.34 -24.07 -1.99
N ALA A 37 -16.19 -23.49 -3.18
CA ALA A 37 -16.94 -22.31 -3.59
C ALA A 37 -18.46 -22.56 -3.61
N THR A 38 -18.94 -23.80 -3.84
CA THR A 38 -20.39 -24.11 -3.80
C THR A 38 -20.97 -24.04 -2.38
N LEU A 39 -20.11 -24.14 -1.35
CA LEU A 39 -20.57 -24.32 0.02
C LEU A 39 -21.42 -23.13 0.50
N PRO A 40 -22.45 -23.38 1.33
CA PRO A 40 -23.24 -22.33 1.95
C PRO A 40 -22.38 -21.31 2.70
N ARG A 41 -22.77 -20.04 2.63
CA ARG A 41 -22.01 -18.93 3.26
C ARG A 41 -21.92 -19.09 4.77
N ASP A 42 -22.96 -19.62 5.40
CA ASP A 42 -22.99 -19.91 6.83
C ASP A 42 -21.97 -21.00 7.20
N LEU A 43 -21.85 -22.06 6.39
CA LEU A 43 -20.84 -23.09 6.59
C LEU A 43 -19.42 -22.52 6.44
N LEU A 44 -19.16 -21.78 5.36
CA LEU A 44 -17.85 -21.12 5.15
C LEU A 44 -17.53 -20.10 6.26
N SER A 45 -18.53 -19.50 6.89
CA SER A 45 -18.32 -18.56 8.00
C SER A 45 -17.88 -19.22 9.30
N ARG A 46 -18.07 -20.54 9.45
CA ARG A 46 -17.59 -21.32 10.61
C ARG A 46 -16.09 -21.58 10.57
N PHE A 47 -15.49 -21.51 9.38
CA PHE A 47 -14.05 -21.59 9.21
C PHE A 47 -13.41 -20.24 9.55
N ARG A 48 -12.34 -20.29 10.33
CA ARG A 48 -11.56 -19.11 10.67
C ARG A 48 -10.92 -18.54 9.41
N VAL A 49 -10.61 -17.25 9.44
CA VAL A 49 -9.59 -16.70 8.54
C VAL A 49 -8.25 -17.12 9.14
N PHE A 50 -7.28 -17.50 8.31
CA PHE A 50 -5.95 -17.83 8.83
C PHE A 50 -5.40 -16.61 9.57
N GLU A 51 -4.99 -16.82 10.81
CA GLU A 51 -4.23 -15.85 11.58
C GLU A 51 -2.82 -16.43 11.64
N TYR A 52 -1.90 -15.87 10.85
CA TYR A 52 -0.48 -16.10 11.10
C TYR A 52 -0.23 -15.64 12.53
N GLY A 53 0.22 -16.56 13.39
CA GLY A 53 0.57 -16.21 14.78
C GLY A 53 1.50 -15.00 14.79
N ARG A 54 1.50 -14.23 15.88
CA ARG A 54 2.31 -13.01 16.07
C ARG A 54 3.80 -13.27 15.81
N LEU A 55 4.23 -13.18 14.55
CA LEU A 55 5.63 -13.29 14.16
C LEU A 55 6.44 -12.08 14.65
N ASP A 56 5.78 -11.05 15.16
CA ASP A 56 6.35 -9.86 15.80
C ASP A 56 7.33 -10.19 16.94
N GLU A 57 7.16 -11.32 17.65
CA GLU A 57 8.10 -11.76 18.69
C GLU A 57 9.24 -12.64 18.13
N MET A 58 9.14 -13.08 16.88
CA MET A 58 10.07 -14.02 16.24
C MET A 58 10.82 -13.44 15.04
N GLU A 59 10.48 -12.24 14.57
CA GLU A 59 11.08 -11.60 13.38
C GLU A 59 12.61 -11.67 13.41
N GLU A 60 13.21 -11.15 14.48
CA GLU A 60 14.66 -11.13 14.66
C GLU A 60 15.23 -12.56 14.68
N GLN A 61 14.56 -13.48 15.37
CA GLN A 61 14.99 -14.88 15.45
C GLN A 61 14.94 -15.56 14.09
N LEU A 62 13.95 -15.27 13.25
CA LEU A 62 13.84 -15.82 11.91
C LEU A 62 14.93 -15.29 10.99
N VAL A 63 15.24 -13.99 11.06
CA VAL A 63 16.37 -13.41 10.33
C VAL A 63 17.66 -14.10 10.74
N GLU A 64 17.93 -14.21 12.04
CA GLU A 64 19.14 -14.87 12.54
C GLU A 64 19.21 -16.34 12.12
N ARG A 65 18.10 -17.08 12.13
CA ARG A 65 18.07 -18.47 11.64
C ARG A 65 18.46 -18.57 10.17
N VAL A 66 18.00 -17.65 9.33
CA VAL A 66 18.33 -17.61 7.90
C VAL A 66 19.81 -17.27 7.71
N LEU A 67 20.33 -16.27 8.42
CA LEU A 67 21.74 -15.91 8.37
C LEU A 67 22.64 -17.06 8.84
N ASN A 68 22.24 -17.79 9.88
CA ASN A 68 22.95 -18.96 10.42
C ASN A 68 22.99 -20.16 9.46
N MET A 69 22.23 -20.16 8.36
CA MET A 69 22.41 -21.14 7.30
C MET A 69 23.72 -20.92 6.53
N GLY A 70 24.36 -19.75 6.67
CA GLY A 70 25.70 -19.48 6.14
C GLY A 70 25.74 -18.99 4.69
N SER A 71 24.62 -18.50 4.14
CA SER A 71 24.55 -17.98 2.77
C SER A 71 25.24 -16.61 2.65
N PRO A 72 26.27 -16.46 1.80
CA PRO A 72 26.86 -15.15 1.50
C PRO A 72 25.85 -14.17 0.89
N TYR A 73 24.84 -14.68 0.18
CA TYR A 73 23.79 -13.88 -0.42
C TYR A 73 22.93 -13.20 0.65
N PHE A 74 22.44 -13.96 1.64
CA PHE A 74 21.62 -13.39 2.70
C PHE A 74 22.39 -12.42 3.61
N TYR A 75 23.68 -12.64 3.84
CA TYR A 75 24.53 -11.66 4.52
C TYR A 75 24.64 -10.34 3.74
N ARG A 76 24.81 -10.41 2.40
CA ARG A 76 24.87 -9.21 1.55
C ARG A 76 23.55 -8.43 1.53
N HIS A 77 22.43 -9.15 1.64
CA HIS A 77 21.08 -8.58 1.54
C HIS A 77 20.34 -8.51 2.89
N GLU A 78 21.05 -8.56 4.02
CA GLU A 78 20.48 -8.62 5.37
C GLU A 78 19.48 -7.48 5.63
N LYS A 79 19.82 -6.25 5.24
CA LYS A 79 18.93 -5.09 5.41
C LYS A 79 17.59 -5.29 4.69
N THR A 80 17.63 -5.86 3.48
CA THR A 80 16.44 -6.14 2.69
C THR A 80 15.66 -7.32 3.25
N LEU A 81 16.35 -8.33 3.80
CA LEU A 81 15.75 -9.47 4.50
C LEU A 81 14.99 -9.00 5.76
N ARG A 82 15.58 -8.12 6.56
CA ARG A 82 14.89 -7.50 7.71
C ARG A 82 13.68 -6.67 7.26
N ALA A 83 13.82 -5.89 6.17
CA ALA A 83 12.70 -5.13 5.61
C ALA A 83 11.55 -6.04 5.12
N PHE A 84 11.88 -7.19 4.51
CA PHE A 84 10.93 -8.22 4.15
C PHE A 84 10.16 -8.73 5.37
N MET A 85 10.85 -9.17 6.42
CA MET A 85 10.16 -9.71 7.61
C MET A 85 9.27 -8.67 8.29
N ALA A 86 9.69 -7.40 8.33
CA ALA A 86 8.91 -6.30 8.90
C ALA A 86 7.59 -5.99 8.15
N VAL A 87 7.43 -6.46 6.91
CA VAL A 87 6.19 -6.31 6.14
C VAL A 87 5.14 -7.32 6.58
N HIS A 88 5.53 -8.52 7.01
CA HIS A 88 4.62 -9.63 7.31
C HIS A 88 3.46 -9.21 8.22
N ASN A 89 3.76 -8.50 9.32
CA ASN A 89 2.79 -8.08 10.33
C ASN A 89 1.75 -7.05 9.82
N LYS A 90 1.95 -6.48 8.64
CA LYS A 90 1.02 -5.53 8.02
C LYS A 90 0.10 -6.16 7.00
N LEU A 91 0.39 -7.40 6.61
CA LEU A 91 -0.40 -8.07 5.61
C LEU A 91 -1.71 -8.55 6.21
N LYS A 92 -2.78 -8.39 5.43
CA LYS A 92 -4.12 -8.83 5.82
C LYS A 92 -4.40 -10.17 5.18
N THR A 93 -4.93 -11.10 5.97
CA THR A 93 -5.23 -12.47 5.53
C THR A 93 -6.59 -12.59 4.82
N ASP A 94 -7.39 -11.53 4.78
CA ASP A 94 -8.67 -11.47 4.08
C ASP A 94 -8.57 -10.90 2.65
N VAL A 95 -7.53 -11.36 1.92
CA VAL A 95 -7.26 -11.00 0.51
C VAL A 95 -8.52 -11.15 -0.36
N HIS A 96 -9.31 -12.20 -0.15
CA HIS A 96 -10.55 -12.44 -0.89
C HIS A 96 -11.55 -11.28 -0.79
N LYS A 97 -11.64 -10.60 0.36
CA LYS A 97 -12.55 -9.46 0.51
C LYS A 97 -12.05 -8.24 -0.26
N ARG A 98 -10.73 -7.99 -0.25
CA ARG A 98 -10.12 -6.84 -0.93
C ARG A 98 -10.35 -6.89 -2.44
N PHE A 99 -10.32 -8.08 -3.01
CA PHE A 99 -10.54 -8.30 -4.45
C PHE A 99 -11.99 -8.67 -4.81
N GLY A 100 -12.91 -8.70 -3.84
CA GLY A 100 -14.31 -9.04 -4.09
C GLY A 100 -14.54 -10.47 -4.60
N ILE A 101 -13.58 -11.37 -4.37
CA ILE A 101 -13.67 -12.77 -4.81
C ILE A 101 -14.38 -13.62 -3.76
N ARG A 102 -15.15 -14.59 -4.23
CA ARG A 102 -15.81 -15.55 -3.35
C ARG A 102 -14.73 -16.38 -2.63
N PRO A 103 -14.76 -16.43 -1.29
CA PRO A 103 -13.79 -17.24 -0.57
C PRO A 103 -14.04 -18.74 -0.76
N VAL A 104 -12.97 -19.51 -0.69
CA VAL A 104 -12.94 -20.98 -0.70
C VAL A 104 -12.26 -21.48 0.57
N LEU A 105 -12.25 -22.80 0.79
CA LEU A 105 -11.44 -23.40 1.85
C LEU A 105 -10.05 -23.67 1.31
N SER A 106 -9.03 -23.18 2.01
CA SER A 106 -7.63 -23.55 1.78
C SER A 106 -7.20 -24.64 2.75
N HIS A 107 -6.22 -25.44 2.31
CA HIS A 107 -5.52 -26.38 3.17
C HIS A 107 -4.77 -25.64 4.28
N GLY A 108 -3.97 -24.63 3.92
CA GLY A 108 -3.32 -23.72 4.86
C GLY A 108 -2.00 -24.20 5.46
N ASP A 109 -1.64 -25.47 5.26
CA ASP A 109 -0.30 -26.03 5.48
C ASP A 109 0.10 -26.99 4.36
N LEU A 110 -0.02 -26.56 3.09
CA LEU A 110 0.25 -27.45 1.96
C LEU A 110 1.71 -27.38 1.50
N TRP A 111 2.46 -28.44 1.80
CA TRP A 111 3.85 -28.65 1.37
C TRP A 111 4.04 -30.13 1.03
N SER A 112 5.17 -30.51 0.43
CA SER A 112 5.37 -31.88 -0.10
C SER A 112 5.17 -32.98 0.95
N ASN A 113 5.47 -32.71 2.23
CA ASN A 113 5.30 -33.66 3.33
C ASN A 113 3.84 -33.90 3.73
N ASN A 114 2.89 -33.17 3.14
CA ASN A 114 1.46 -33.39 3.32
C ASN A 114 0.82 -34.00 2.06
N LEU A 115 1.63 -34.36 1.06
CA LEU A 115 1.20 -35.00 -0.18
C LEU A 115 1.64 -36.46 -0.22
N PHE A 116 0.73 -37.32 -0.67
CA PHE A 116 1.01 -38.70 -1.04
C PHE A 116 0.72 -38.87 -2.52
N PHE A 117 1.61 -39.53 -3.23
CA PHE A 117 1.50 -39.86 -4.65
C PHE A 117 1.34 -41.36 -4.85
N ASN A 118 0.74 -41.75 -5.97
CA ASN A 118 0.61 -43.15 -6.37
C ASN A 118 2.00 -43.77 -6.51
N ARG A 119 2.14 -45.04 -6.11
CA ARG A 119 3.42 -45.75 -6.18
C ARG A 119 3.74 -46.10 -7.63
N THR A 120 4.99 -45.90 -8.02
CA THR A 120 5.55 -46.48 -9.26
C THR A 120 5.78 -47.98 -9.09
N GLU A 121 6.07 -48.69 -10.17
CA GLU A 121 6.44 -50.12 -10.14
C GLU A 121 7.63 -50.39 -9.21
N ASN A 122 8.54 -49.42 -9.07
CA ASN A 122 9.71 -49.51 -8.20
C ASN A 122 9.42 -49.09 -6.74
N GLY A 123 8.16 -48.80 -6.39
CA GLY A 123 7.72 -48.41 -5.05
C GLY A 123 7.93 -46.94 -4.67
N GLY A 124 8.58 -46.15 -5.54
CA GLY A 124 8.79 -44.71 -5.35
C GLY A 124 7.56 -43.86 -5.70
N ALA A 125 7.60 -42.56 -5.42
CA ALA A 125 6.52 -41.63 -5.72
C ALA A 125 6.39 -41.40 -7.24
N GLY A 126 5.22 -41.69 -7.80
CA GLY A 126 4.85 -41.31 -9.16
C GLY A 126 4.34 -39.88 -9.23
N ASP A 127 3.77 -39.51 -10.37
CA ASP A 127 3.29 -38.14 -10.61
C ASP A 127 1.84 -37.91 -10.17
N GLU A 128 1.03 -38.97 -10.06
CA GLU A 128 -0.38 -38.83 -9.71
C GLU A 128 -0.57 -38.64 -8.20
N LEU A 129 -1.24 -37.56 -7.81
CA LEU A 129 -1.62 -37.31 -6.42
C LEU A 129 -2.64 -38.38 -5.95
N SER A 130 -2.32 -39.04 -4.84
CA SER A 130 -3.16 -40.04 -4.20
C SER A 130 -3.99 -39.44 -3.06
N SER A 131 -3.38 -38.64 -2.19
CA SER A 131 -4.03 -38.09 -0.99
C SER A 131 -3.33 -36.85 -0.46
N ILE A 132 -4.11 -35.95 0.17
CA ILE A 132 -3.61 -34.80 0.93
C ILE A 132 -4.00 -34.99 2.39
N ILE A 133 -3.03 -34.84 3.30
CA ILE A 133 -3.22 -35.02 4.74
C ILE A 133 -2.95 -33.72 5.52
N ASP A 134 -3.22 -33.76 6.82
CA ASP A 134 -2.93 -32.68 7.77
C ASP A 134 -3.68 -31.36 7.53
N TRP A 135 -5.00 -31.47 7.45
CA TRP A 135 -5.94 -30.35 7.29
C TRP A 135 -6.14 -29.50 8.56
N GLN A 136 -5.23 -29.57 9.55
CA GLN A 136 -5.40 -28.90 10.85
C GLN A 136 -5.43 -27.37 10.76
N THR A 137 -4.84 -26.81 9.70
CA THR A 137 -4.78 -25.37 9.41
C THR A 137 -5.81 -24.91 8.39
N CYS A 138 -6.80 -25.76 8.07
CA CYS A 138 -7.82 -25.45 7.07
C CYS A 138 -8.62 -24.20 7.46
N HIS A 139 -8.74 -23.27 6.52
CA HIS A 139 -9.30 -21.94 6.77
C HIS A 139 -9.89 -21.34 5.50
N LYS A 140 -10.60 -20.23 5.66
CA LYS A 140 -11.19 -19.51 4.54
C LYS A 140 -10.19 -18.56 3.87
N SER A 141 -9.95 -18.71 2.57
CA SER A 141 -8.97 -17.93 1.79
C SER A 141 -9.39 -17.77 0.31
N THR A 142 -8.47 -17.33 -0.55
CA THR A 142 -8.58 -17.32 -2.02
C THR A 142 -8.30 -18.67 -2.68
N GLY A 143 -7.69 -19.63 -1.97
CA GLY A 143 -7.21 -20.93 -2.52
C GLY A 143 -5.81 -20.87 -3.13
N LEU A 144 -5.43 -19.74 -3.72
CA LEU A 144 -4.15 -19.57 -4.41
C LEU A 144 -2.93 -19.70 -3.48
N SER A 145 -3.08 -19.42 -2.19
CA SER A 145 -2.01 -19.60 -1.19
C SER A 145 -1.46 -21.02 -1.17
N ASP A 146 -2.33 -22.04 -1.29
CA ASP A 146 -1.88 -23.43 -1.28
C ASP A 146 -1.06 -23.78 -2.53
N VAL A 147 -1.41 -23.17 -3.67
CA VAL A 147 -0.69 -23.34 -4.94
C VAL A 147 0.67 -22.64 -4.89
N ILE A 148 0.71 -21.40 -4.41
CA ILE A 148 1.98 -20.69 -4.26
C ILE A 148 2.87 -21.42 -3.25
N ARG A 149 2.31 -21.92 -2.14
CA ARG A 149 3.08 -22.65 -1.13
C ARG A 149 3.69 -23.94 -1.67
N ILE A 150 2.94 -24.75 -2.40
CA ILE A 150 3.47 -26.00 -2.95
C ILE A 150 4.61 -25.71 -3.94
N ILE A 151 4.46 -24.67 -4.77
CA ILE A 151 5.49 -24.30 -5.74
C ILE A 151 6.72 -23.70 -5.06
N PHE A 152 6.55 -22.81 -4.08
CA PHE A 152 7.65 -22.14 -3.39
C PHE A 152 8.45 -23.10 -2.51
N SER A 153 7.76 -23.95 -1.75
CA SER A 153 8.42 -24.87 -0.81
C SER A 153 8.86 -26.18 -1.47
N GLY A 154 8.08 -26.69 -2.43
CA GLY A 154 8.24 -28.04 -2.97
C GLY A 154 9.11 -28.15 -4.21
N VAL A 155 9.38 -27.07 -4.94
CA VAL A 155 10.00 -27.14 -6.28
C VAL A 155 11.39 -26.50 -6.30
N ASN A 156 12.35 -27.15 -6.97
CA ASN A 156 13.68 -26.60 -7.20
C ASN A 156 13.66 -25.34 -8.09
N ALA A 157 14.64 -24.47 -7.88
CA ALA A 157 14.68 -23.16 -8.53
C ALA A 157 14.67 -23.20 -10.08
N PRO A 158 15.43 -24.08 -10.77
CA PRO A 158 15.43 -24.11 -12.23
C PRO A 158 14.05 -24.47 -12.81
N LEU A 159 13.43 -25.54 -12.31
CA LEU A 159 12.12 -26.00 -12.75
C LEU A 159 11.02 -24.99 -12.42
N ARG A 160 11.09 -24.38 -11.21
CA ARG A 160 10.15 -23.35 -10.80
C ARG A 160 10.21 -22.14 -11.74
N LYS A 161 11.41 -21.66 -12.06
CA LYS A 161 11.61 -20.50 -12.95
C LYS A 161 11.09 -20.76 -14.36
N GLU A 162 11.22 -21.99 -14.83
CA GLU A 162 10.71 -22.42 -16.14
C GLU A 162 9.18 -22.47 -16.17
N ARG A 163 8.54 -23.04 -15.13
CA ARG A 163 7.14 -23.49 -15.21
C ARG A 163 6.14 -22.76 -14.31
N MET A 164 6.58 -21.85 -13.44
CA MET A 164 5.70 -21.13 -12.50
C MET A 164 4.48 -20.52 -13.18
N ASN A 165 4.68 -19.78 -14.29
CA ASN A 165 3.58 -19.09 -14.97
C ASN A 165 2.58 -20.09 -15.56
N GLU A 166 3.07 -21.17 -16.18
CA GLU A 166 2.22 -22.25 -16.71
C GLU A 166 1.38 -22.90 -15.61
N TRP A 167 1.95 -23.11 -14.42
CA TRP A 167 1.26 -23.69 -13.29
C TRP A 167 0.21 -22.77 -12.67
N LEU A 168 0.49 -21.47 -12.61
CA LEU A 168 -0.49 -20.47 -12.18
C LEU A 168 -1.65 -20.40 -13.17
N ASP A 169 -1.38 -20.41 -14.47
CA ASP A 169 -2.41 -20.44 -15.51
C ASP A 169 -3.23 -21.74 -15.45
N LEU A 170 -2.57 -22.89 -15.31
CA LEU A 170 -3.24 -24.18 -15.10
C LEU A 170 -4.22 -24.13 -13.92
N TYR A 171 -3.82 -23.54 -12.80
CA TYR A 171 -4.69 -23.39 -11.64
C TYR A 171 -5.93 -22.56 -11.96
N PHE A 172 -5.75 -21.33 -12.46
CA PHE A 172 -6.86 -20.42 -12.70
C PHE A 172 -7.80 -20.91 -13.81
N ASP A 173 -7.25 -21.51 -14.86
CA ASP A 173 -8.05 -22.06 -15.96
C ASP A 173 -8.86 -23.27 -15.49
N THR A 174 -8.26 -24.15 -14.68
CA THR A 174 -8.96 -25.29 -14.09
C THR A 174 -10.05 -24.84 -13.12
N VAL A 175 -9.78 -23.87 -12.22
CA VAL A 175 -10.80 -23.36 -11.29
C VAL A 175 -11.98 -22.77 -12.05
N GLN A 176 -11.73 -21.97 -13.08
CA GLN A 176 -12.81 -21.37 -13.89
C GLN A 176 -13.64 -22.43 -14.59
N GLU A 177 -12.98 -23.43 -15.18
CA GLU A 177 -13.67 -24.51 -15.87
C GLU A 177 -14.53 -25.36 -14.91
N GLU A 178 -14.00 -25.70 -13.73
CA GLU A 178 -14.76 -26.42 -12.70
C GLU A 178 -15.92 -25.58 -12.14
N CYS A 179 -15.74 -24.27 -11.97
CA CYS A 179 -16.83 -23.37 -11.58
C CYS A 179 -17.96 -23.36 -12.62
N ARG A 180 -17.62 -23.31 -13.92
CA ARG A 180 -18.61 -23.39 -15.01
C ARG A 180 -19.41 -24.70 -14.95
N LYS A 181 -18.73 -25.84 -14.77
CA LYS A 181 -19.38 -27.16 -14.65
C LYS A 181 -20.34 -27.23 -13.46
N LEU A 182 -19.97 -26.60 -12.35
CA LEU A 182 -20.78 -26.57 -11.12
C LEU A 182 -21.91 -25.52 -11.15
N ASN A 183 -22.11 -24.82 -12.29
CA ASN A 183 -23.04 -23.68 -12.42
C ASN A 183 -22.81 -22.58 -11.39
N ILE A 184 -21.57 -22.48 -10.89
CA ILE A 184 -21.12 -21.34 -10.10
C ILE A 184 -20.59 -20.35 -11.12
N LEU A 185 -21.38 -19.33 -11.45
CA LEU A 185 -20.78 -18.17 -12.11
C LEU A 185 -19.75 -17.60 -11.11
N PRO A 186 -18.44 -17.61 -11.43
CA PRO A 186 -17.49 -16.95 -10.56
C PRO A 186 -17.94 -15.48 -10.45
N SER A 187 -17.99 -14.94 -9.24
CA SER A 187 -18.44 -13.57 -9.02
C SER A 187 -17.55 -12.54 -9.72
N VAL A 188 -16.35 -12.97 -10.14
CA VAL A 188 -15.33 -12.20 -10.84
C VAL A 188 -14.64 -13.13 -11.84
N GLU A 189 -14.53 -12.71 -13.10
CA GLU A 189 -13.68 -13.38 -14.09
C GLU A 189 -12.20 -13.16 -13.74
N TYR A 190 -11.38 -14.21 -13.73
CA TYR A 190 -9.96 -14.10 -13.38
C TYR A 190 -9.14 -13.51 -14.54
N SER A 191 -9.25 -12.19 -14.73
CA SER A 191 -8.42 -11.46 -15.70
C SER A 191 -6.93 -11.58 -15.34
N ASN A 192 -6.06 -11.41 -16.34
CA ASN A 192 -4.61 -11.49 -16.14
C ASN A 192 -4.11 -10.50 -15.07
N GLU A 193 -4.70 -9.32 -15.01
CA GLU A 193 -4.39 -8.29 -14.02
C GLU A 193 -4.78 -8.75 -12.60
N LEU A 194 -5.95 -9.37 -12.45
CA LEU A 194 -6.40 -9.91 -11.18
C LEU A 194 -5.53 -11.10 -10.74
N ARG A 195 -5.22 -12.02 -11.65
CA ARG A 195 -4.31 -13.17 -11.37
C ARG A 195 -2.97 -12.67 -10.83
N LYS A 196 -2.37 -11.70 -11.51
CA LYS A 196 -1.11 -11.07 -11.10
C LYS A 196 -1.24 -10.38 -9.75
N ALA A 197 -2.28 -9.58 -9.54
CA ALA A 197 -2.49 -8.87 -8.28
C ALA A 197 -2.68 -9.83 -7.09
N LEU A 198 -3.41 -10.93 -7.27
CA LEU A 198 -3.59 -11.96 -6.24
C LEU A 198 -2.26 -12.65 -5.91
N PHE A 199 -1.48 -13.01 -6.93
CA PHE A 199 -0.15 -13.60 -6.73
C PHE A 199 0.77 -12.66 -5.94
N GLU A 200 0.86 -11.38 -6.34
CA GLU A 200 1.72 -10.40 -5.67
C GLU A 200 1.32 -10.16 -4.21
N GLU A 201 0.03 -10.21 -3.89
CA GLU A 201 -0.46 -10.04 -2.51
C GLU A 201 -0.20 -11.27 -1.64
N GLN A 202 -0.22 -12.48 -2.22
CA GLN A 202 -0.08 -13.73 -1.47
C GLN A 202 1.35 -14.26 -1.42
N ARG A 203 2.20 -13.95 -2.41
CA ARG A 203 3.57 -14.46 -2.48
C ARG A 203 4.40 -14.13 -1.25
N HIS A 204 4.18 -12.98 -0.61
CA HIS A 204 4.92 -12.59 0.58
C HIS A 204 4.67 -13.58 1.73
N PHE A 205 3.41 -13.95 1.96
CA PHE A 205 3.04 -14.90 3.02
C PHE A 205 3.68 -16.26 2.80
N GLU A 206 3.65 -16.76 1.56
CA GLU A 206 4.22 -18.07 1.25
C GLU A 206 5.74 -18.05 1.25
N LEU A 207 6.36 -16.92 0.92
CA LEU A 207 7.77 -16.72 1.13
C LEU A 207 8.13 -16.73 2.62
N THR A 208 7.32 -16.10 3.49
CA THR A 208 7.54 -16.16 4.94
C THR A 208 7.49 -17.61 5.45
N PHE A 209 6.58 -18.44 4.93
CA PHE A 209 6.51 -19.86 5.28
C PHE A 209 7.83 -20.59 4.93
N VAL A 210 8.39 -20.36 3.74
CA VAL A 210 9.69 -20.93 3.36
C VAL A 210 10.79 -20.53 4.36
N PHE A 211 10.84 -19.25 4.74
CA PHE A 211 11.83 -18.72 5.68
C PHE A 211 11.61 -19.20 7.13
N LEU A 212 10.42 -19.69 7.47
CA LEU A 212 10.14 -20.35 8.75
C LEU A 212 10.60 -21.80 8.74
N CYS A 213 10.24 -22.55 7.69
CA CYS A 213 10.44 -24.00 7.63
C CYS A 213 11.87 -24.38 7.23
N PHE A 214 12.45 -23.75 6.21
CA PHE A 214 13.70 -24.19 5.62
C PHE A 214 14.89 -24.08 6.59
N PRO A 215 15.09 -22.98 7.34
CA PRO A 215 16.16 -22.94 8.33
C PRO A 215 16.03 -24.01 9.42
N THR A 216 14.81 -24.48 9.70
CA THR A 216 14.55 -25.57 10.66
C THR A 216 14.88 -26.95 10.08
N LEU A 217 14.67 -27.13 8.76
CA LEU A 217 14.95 -28.36 8.02
C LEU A 217 16.40 -28.44 7.52
N PHE A 218 17.10 -27.31 7.43
CA PHE A 218 18.45 -27.23 6.89
C PHE A 218 19.47 -28.07 7.70
N PRO A 219 19.49 -28.04 9.04
CA PRO A 219 20.35 -28.93 9.84
C PRO A 219 20.03 -30.42 9.69
N GLN A 220 18.82 -30.77 9.23
CA GLN A 220 18.36 -32.15 9.05
C GLN A 220 18.71 -32.71 7.65
N SER A 221 19.34 -31.91 6.80
CA SER A 221 19.81 -32.32 5.47
C SER A 221 20.78 -33.50 5.55
N LYS A 222 20.53 -34.52 4.71
CA LYS A 222 21.33 -35.77 4.70
C LYS A 222 22.70 -35.60 4.03
N ASN A 223 22.84 -34.66 3.10
CA ASN A 223 24.02 -34.46 2.27
C ASN A 223 24.13 -33.00 1.78
N ASP A 224 25.24 -32.65 1.12
CA ASP A 224 25.47 -31.30 0.58
C ASP A 224 24.48 -30.91 -0.52
N MET A 225 24.05 -31.87 -1.35
CA MET A 225 23.04 -31.62 -2.38
C MET A 225 21.73 -31.13 -1.76
N HIS A 226 21.28 -31.74 -0.66
CA HIS A 226 20.09 -31.32 0.08
C HIS A 226 20.24 -29.89 0.63
N ARG A 227 21.41 -29.55 1.19
CA ARG A 227 21.70 -28.18 1.66
C ARG A 227 21.65 -27.18 0.51
N ASN A 228 22.33 -27.50 -0.58
CA ASN A 228 22.42 -26.63 -1.75
C ASN A 228 21.05 -26.41 -2.38
N ASN A 229 20.23 -27.45 -2.52
CA ASN A 229 18.87 -27.34 -3.04
C ASN A 229 18.00 -26.41 -2.18
N LEU A 230 18.03 -26.54 -0.86
CA LEU A 230 17.27 -25.65 0.03
C LEU A 230 17.75 -24.21 -0.06
N MET A 231 19.07 -23.99 -0.05
CA MET A 231 19.65 -22.66 -0.15
C MET A 231 19.31 -22.00 -1.48
N GLU A 232 19.51 -22.71 -2.60
CA GLU A 232 19.20 -22.20 -3.93
C GLU A 232 17.72 -21.84 -4.06
N ARG A 233 16.80 -22.70 -3.56
CA ARG A 233 15.36 -22.41 -3.56
C ARG A 233 15.05 -21.11 -2.81
N MET A 234 15.66 -20.89 -1.63
CA MET A 234 15.42 -19.69 -0.83
C MET A 234 16.01 -18.43 -1.46
N GLU A 235 17.28 -18.49 -1.88
CA GLU A 235 17.99 -17.35 -2.47
C GLU A 235 17.28 -16.85 -3.74
N THR A 236 16.90 -17.77 -4.62
CA THR A 236 16.20 -17.44 -5.86
C THR A 236 14.81 -16.86 -5.62
N LEU A 237 14.01 -17.44 -4.70
CA LEU A 237 12.70 -16.87 -4.35
C LEU A 237 12.81 -15.46 -3.79
N PHE A 238 13.81 -15.24 -2.95
CA PHE A 238 14.05 -13.93 -2.37
C PHE A 238 14.45 -12.93 -3.44
N GLU A 239 15.40 -13.30 -4.33
CA GLU A 239 15.85 -12.45 -5.44
C GLU A 239 14.69 -12.04 -6.35
N GLU A 240 13.84 -12.99 -6.74
CA GLU A 240 12.66 -12.75 -7.58
C GLU A 240 11.71 -11.67 -7.02
N GLY A 241 11.72 -11.45 -5.70
CA GLY A 241 10.90 -10.45 -5.01
C GLY A 241 11.65 -9.27 -4.40
N ARG A 242 12.99 -9.27 -4.45
CA ARG A 242 13.83 -8.47 -3.55
C ARG A 242 13.60 -6.97 -3.71
N GLU A 243 13.48 -6.49 -4.95
CA GLU A 243 13.33 -5.07 -5.29
C GLU A 243 12.12 -4.40 -4.61
N GLN A 244 11.07 -5.19 -4.34
CA GLN A 244 9.87 -4.71 -3.64
C GLN A 244 10.20 -4.26 -2.21
N TYR A 245 11.21 -4.86 -1.59
CA TYR A 245 11.61 -4.61 -0.21
C TYR A 245 12.74 -3.59 -0.08
N GLU A 246 13.59 -3.45 -1.11
CA GLU A 246 14.67 -2.46 -1.14
C GLU A 246 14.14 -1.02 -1.07
N ASN A 247 13.02 -0.78 -1.75
CA ASN A 247 12.44 0.54 -1.92
C ASN A 247 11.47 0.93 -0.81
N ILE A 248 11.22 0.11 0.21
CA ILE A 248 10.25 0.45 1.27
C ILE A 248 10.67 1.72 2.04
N GLY A 249 11.98 1.95 2.20
CA GLY A 249 12.50 3.20 2.76
C GLY A 249 12.36 4.40 1.81
N GLN A 250 12.73 4.22 0.54
CA GLN A 250 12.72 5.28 -0.48
C GLN A 250 11.30 5.68 -0.90
N ALA A 251 10.38 4.72 -1.07
CA ALA A 251 8.98 4.97 -1.40
C ALA A 251 8.24 5.70 -0.26
N LYS A 252 8.60 5.42 1.00
CA LYS A 252 8.12 6.21 2.14
C LYS A 252 8.67 7.64 2.09
N PHE A 253 9.96 7.80 1.82
CA PHE A 253 10.58 9.12 1.67
C PHE A 253 9.97 9.93 0.51
N LEU A 254 9.76 9.30 -0.65
CA LEU A 254 9.14 9.93 -1.81
C LEU A 254 7.68 10.29 -1.55
N ARG A 255 6.90 9.44 -0.87
CA ARG A 255 5.53 9.78 -0.45
C ARG A 255 5.49 10.95 0.52
N LEU A 256 6.42 11.00 1.48
CA LEU A 256 6.56 12.11 2.41
C LEU A 256 6.96 13.40 1.68
N LEU A 257 7.89 13.32 0.72
CA LEU A 257 8.34 14.44 -0.09
C LEU A 257 7.22 14.97 -1.00
N ILE A 258 6.47 14.08 -1.64
CA ILE A 258 5.28 14.43 -2.44
C ILE A 258 4.27 15.13 -1.54
N GLY A 259 3.97 14.57 -0.37
CA GLY A 259 3.11 15.21 0.63
C GLY A 259 3.56 16.64 0.91
N TYR A 260 4.83 16.81 1.33
CA TYR A 260 5.40 18.13 1.65
C TYR A 260 5.31 19.15 0.50
N VAL A 261 5.66 18.76 -0.73
CA VAL A 261 5.59 19.65 -1.90
C VAL A 261 4.15 20.08 -2.19
N PHE A 262 3.20 19.15 -2.11
CA PHE A 262 1.79 19.45 -2.30
C PHE A 262 1.26 20.39 -1.20
N THR A 263 1.63 20.16 0.06
CA THR A 263 1.24 21.03 1.19
C THR A 263 1.72 22.47 0.97
N VAL A 264 2.97 22.66 0.54
CA VAL A 264 3.52 24.01 0.22
C VAL A 264 2.80 24.68 -0.94
N GLN A 265 2.47 23.92 -2.00
CA GLN A 265 1.71 24.43 -3.13
C GLN A 265 0.31 24.93 -2.71
N GLN A 266 -0.38 24.20 -1.83
CA GLN A 266 -1.69 24.61 -1.32
C GLN A 266 -1.61 25.89 -0.48
N GLY A 267 -0.59 26.02 0.36
CA GLY A 267 -0.33 27.24 1.13
C GLY A 267 -0.18 28.47 0.22
N LEU A 268 0.62 28.37 -0.84
CA LEU A 268 0.85 29.48 -1.78
C LEU A 268 -0.43 29.88 -2.54
N LEU A 269 -1.18 28.89 -3.03
CA LEU A 269 -2.42 29.13 -3.77
C LEU A 269 -3.47 29.80 -2.88
N SER A 270 -3.65 29.33 -1.64
CA SER A 270 -4.57 29.94 -0.69
C SER A 270 -4.23 31.42 -0.39
N GLY A 271 -2.94 31.75 -0.23
CA GLY A 271 -2.48 33.12 -0.05
C GLY A 271 -2.77 34.03 -1.25
N ILE A 272 -2.54 33.52 -2.47
CA ILE A 272 -2.85 34.25 -3.71
C ILE A 272 -4.36 34.48 -3.84
N TYR A 273 -5.18 33.45 -3.63
CA TYR A 273 -6.63 33.58 -3.70
C TYR A 273 -7.20 34.52 -2.64
N SER A 274 -6.58 34.56 -1.46
CA SER A 274 -6.93 35.52 -0.41
C SER A 274 -6.68 36.95 -0.86
N LEU A 275 -5.51 37.24 -1.44
CA LEU A 275 -5.20 38.56 -1.99
C LEU A 275 -6.20 39.00 -3.07
N PHE A 276 -6.54 38.10 -4.01
CA PHE A 276 -7.56 38.38 -5.03
C PHE A 276 -8.95 38.57 -4.41
N GLY A 277 -9.33 37.74 -3.44
CA GLY A 277 -10.59 37.81 -2.74
C GLY A 277 -10.79 39.11 -1.94
N VAL A 278 -9.72 39.71 -1.44
CA VAL A 278 -9.79 40.99 -0.72
C VAL A 278 -10.03 42.17 -1.68
N VAL A 279 -9.39 42.15 -2.85
CA VAL A 279 -9.46 43.24 -3.84
C VAL A 279 -10.77 43.22 -4.63
N PHE A 280 -11.25 42.03 -5.02
CA PHE A 280 -12.33 41.91 -6.01
C PHE A 280 -13.67 41.41 -5.46
N CYS A 281 -13.74 40.95 -4.21
CA CYS A 281 -14.94 40.32 -3.66
C CYS A 281 -15.78 41.28 -2.79
N SER A 282 -17.10 41.13 -2.85
CA SER A 282 -18.06 41.96 -2.09
C SER A 282 -18.01 41.67 -0.59
N ASN A 283 -17.68 40.44 -0.19
CA ASN A 283 -17.55 40.01 1.20
C ASN A 283 -16.11 39.53 1.49
N PRO A 284 -15.17 40.44 1.80
CA PRO A 284 -13.77 40.10 2.04
C PRO A 284 -13.56 39.30 3.34
N MET A 285 -14.41 39.47 4.35
CA MET A 285 -14.30 38.76 5.63
C MET A 285 -14.51 37.26 5.48
N PHE A 286 -15.42 36.84 4.59
CA PHE A 286 -15.59 35.43 4.26
C PHE A 286 -14.32 34.83 3.64
N ASN A 287 -13.62 35.58 2.76
CA ASN A 287 -12.36 35.13 2.19
C ASN A 287 -11.24 35.03 3.23
N PHE A 288 -11.16 35.97 4.17
CA PHE A 288 -10.20 35.88 5.29
C PHE A 288 -10.48 34.67 6.20
N PHE A 289 -11.75 34.39 6.50
CA PHE A 289 -12.11 33.22 7.29
C PHE A 289 -11.66 31.93 6.60
N ILE A 290 -11.98 31.77 5.32
CA ILE A 290 -11.58 30.59 4.52
C ILE A 290 -10.05 30.50 4.40
N ALA A 291 -9.36 31.61 4.21
CA ALA A 291 -7.91 31.69 4.17
C ALA A 291 -7.26 31.24 5.47
N SER A 292 -7.73 31.77 6.60
CA SER A 292 -7.25 31.41 7.94
C SER A 292 -7.56 29.95 8.26
N CYS A 293 -8.70 29.40 7.83
CA CYS A 293 -8.96 27.96 7.92
C CYS A 293 -7.93 27.15 7.12
N GLY A 294 -7.57 27.60 5.91
CA GLY A 294 -6.54 26.98 5.08
C GLY A 294 -5.15 27.03 5.73
N ALA A 295 -4.75 28.18 6.27
CA ALA A 295 -3.48 28.38 6.98
C ALA A 295 -3.40 27.50 8.24
N ALA A 296 -4.47 27.43 9.01
CA ALA A 296 -4.58 26.58 10.20
C ALA A 296 -4.44 25.10 9.89
N LEU A 297 -5.09 24.62 8.82
CA LEU A 297 -4.96 23.24 8.35
C LEU A 297 -3.53 22.98 7.86
N PHE A 298 -2.92 23.93 7.15
CA PHE A 298 -1.53 23.85 6.72
C PHE A 298 -0.54 23.76 7.89
N ALA A 299 -0.73 24.55 8.96
CA ALA A 299 0.09 24.52 10.17
C ALA A 299 -0.08 23.21 10.95
N ALA A 300 -1.31 22.71 11.06
CA ALA A 300 -1.60 21.41 11.67
C ALA A 300 -0.96 20.27 10.87
N GLU A 301 -1.07 20.28 9.54
CA GLU A 301 -0.49 19.27 8.66
C GLU A 301 1.05 19.30 8.69
N SER A 302 1.65 20.49 8.61
CA SER A 302 3.11 20.67 8.64
C SER A 302 3.72 20.20 9.96
N SER A 303 3.08 20.52 11.09
CA SER A 303 3.52 20.05 12.41
C SER A 303 3.35 18.53 12.55
N ALA A 304 2.26 17.94 12.02
CA ALA A 304 2.06 16.49 12.03
C ALA A 304 3.13 15.77 11.17
N ASN A 305 3.46 16.32 10.00
CA ASN A 305 4.52 15.79 9.14
C ASN A 305 5.91 15.88 9.79
N PHE A 306 6.20 16.97 10.51
CA PHE A 306 7.43 17.08 11.30
C PHE A 306 7.50 16.04 12.42
N LEU A 307 6.38 15.80 13.12
CA LEU A 307 6.30 14.76 14.17
C LEU A 307 6.46 13.35 13.60
N LEU A 308 5.94 13.07 12.39
CA LEU A 308 6.18 11.82 11.68
C LEU A 308 7.67 11.65 11.28
N ALA A 309 8.34 12.73 10.88
CA ALA A 309 9.77 12.69 10.61
C ALA A 309 10.59 12.42 11.87
N LEU A 310 10.22 13.03 13.01
CA LEU A 310 10.83 12.76 14.30
C LEU A 310 10.61 11.32 14.78
N ASP A 311 9.41 10.76 14.57
CA ASP A 311 9.13 9.34 14.85
C ASP A 311 10.09 8.42 14.09
N ARG A 312 10.29 8.69 12.80
CA ARG A 312 11.23 7.92 11.96
C ARG A 312 12.68 8.08 12.41
N LEU A 313 13.11 9.29 12.76
CA LEU A 313 14.46 9.51 13.28
C LEU A 313 14.66 8.83 14.63
N ALA A 314 13.65 8.85 15.50
CA ALA A 314 13.68 8.16 16.78
C ALA A 314 13.73 6.63 16.60
N GLU A 315 12.96 6.06 15.66
CA GLU A 315 13.04 4.63 15.30
C GLU A 315 14.45 4.24 14.83
N ILE A 316 15.11 5.08 14.03
CA ILE A 316 16.47 4.82 13.51
C ILE A 316 17.53 4.90 14.61
N ILE A 317 17.44 5.91 15.48
CA ILE A 317 18.44 6.15 16.54
C ILE A 317 18.28 5.14 17.68
N SER A 318 17.03 4.86 18.09
CA SER A 318 16.73 3.94 19.17
C SER A 318 15.29 3.41 19.05
N PRO A 319 15.12 2.17 18.56
CA PRO A 319 13.80 1.56 18.41
C PRO A 319 13.00 1.50 19.72
N LYS A 320 13.68 1.35 20.88
CA LYS A 320 13.05 1.39 22.20
C LYS A 320 12.51 2.77 22.55
N PHE A 321 13.26 3.82 22.22
CA PHE A 321 12.86 5.20 22.48
C PHE A 321 11.71 5.63 21.56
N GLY A 322 11.77 5.28 20.27
CA GLY A 322 10.67 5.49 19.33
C GLY A 322 9.38 4.81 19.78
N LYS A 323 9.44 3.53 20.16
CA LYS A 323 8.28 2.80 20.72
C LYS A 323 7.73 3.48 21.97
N PHE A 324 8.57 3.95 22.89
CA PHE A 324 8.13 4.64 24.09
C PHE A 324 7.38 5.96 23.79
N LEU A 325 7.84 6.73 22.82
CA LEU A 325 7.26 8.03 22.47
C LEU A 325 5.98 7.94 21.64
N PHE A 326 5.91 7.00 20.69
CA PHE A 326 4.87 6.99 19.66
C PHE A 326 3.90 5.81 19.75
N SER A 327 4.32 4.65 20.29
CA SER A 327 3.47 3.46 20.37
C SER A 327 2.29 3.65 21.32
N GLY A 328 1.07 3.49 20.81
CA GLY A 328 -0.18 3.71 21.57
C GLY A 328 -0.48 5.18 21.95
N ARG A 329 0.41 6.12 21.60
CA ARG A 329 0.37 7.54 21.99
C ARG A 329 0.31 8.49 20.80
N ALA A 330 0.27 7.98 19.57
CA ALA A 330 0.20 8.79 18.35
C ALA A 330 -0.93 9.84 18.36
N TRP A 331 -2.07 9.53 18.98
CA TRP A 331 -3.20 10.45 19.09
C TRP A 331 -2.89 11.73 19.88
N LEU A 332 -1.98 11.68 20.87
CA LEU A 332 -1.54 12.85 21.63
C LEU A 332 -0.79 13.84 20.74
N TRP A 333 0.07 13.31 19.86
CA TRP A 333 0.84 14.10 18.90
C TRP A 333 -0.06 14.68 17.81
N THR A 334 -1.05 13.92 17.33
CA THR A 334 -2.06 14.43 16.40
C THR A 334 -2.91 15.55 17.05
N MET A 335 -3.32 15.39 18.31
CA MET A 335 -4.02 16.45 19.05
C MET A 335 -3.16 17.71 19.20
N ALA A 336 -1.88 17.57 19.52
CA ALA A 336 -0.97 18.70 19.65
C ALA A 336 -0.84 19.49 18.33
N SER A 337 -0.73 18.79 17.20
CA SER A 337 -0.75 19.40 15.87
C SER A 337 -2.07 20.12 15.56
N SER A 338 -3.21 19.53 15.89
CA SER A 338 -4.51 20.17 15.71
C SER A 338 -4.67 21.42 16.58
N ILE A 339 -4.20 21.38 17.83
CA ILE A 339 -4.21 22.52 18.75
C ILE A 339 -3.32 23.64 18.21
N PHE A 340 -2.15 23.31 17.66
CA PHE A 340 -1.27 24.29 17.03
C PHE A 340 -1.93 24.96 15.82
N GLY A 341 -2.60 24.20 14.95
CA GLY A 341 -3.38 24.77 13.84
C GLY A 341 -4.52 25.68 14.31
N LEU A 342 -5.25 25.31 15.37
CA LEU A 342 -6.29 26.16 15.94
C LEU A 342 -5.75 27.46 16.56
N TYR A 343 -4.56 27.40 17.16
CA TYR A 343 -3.86 28.60 17.63
C TYR A 343 -3.50 29.52 16.47
N ASP A 344 -2.98 28.96 15.38
CA ASP A 344 -2.63 29.70 14.17
C ASP A 344 -3.88 30.35 13.53
N PHE A 345 -5.00 29.61 13.46
CA PHE A 345 -6.31 30.16 13.04
C PHE A 345 -6.69 31.39 13.86
N TYR A 346 -6.60 31.29 15.18
CA TYR A 346 -6.96 32.37 16.09
C TYR A 346 -6.05 33.59 15.91
N MET A 347 -4.74 33.37 15.73
CA MET A 347 -3.78 34.44 15.49
C MET A 347 -3.99 35.11 14.12
N ASP A 348 -4.32 34.35 13.09
CA ASP A 348 -4.54 34.91 11.76
C ASP A 348 -5.89 35.60 11.64
N PHE A 349 -6.98 34.93 12.00
CA PHE A 349 -8.34 35.47 11.85
C PHE A 349 -8.68 36.48 12.94
N GLY A 350 -8.27 36.23 14.19
CA GLY A 350 -8.56 37.09 15.34
C GLY A 350 -7.91 38.48 15.25
N ASN A 351 -6.88 38.62 14.42
CA ASN A 351 -6.20 39.89 14.15
C ASN A 351 -6.65 40.58 12.86
N VAL A 352 -7.65 40.04 12.14
CA VAL A 352 -8.19 40.67 10.92
C VAL A 352 -8.97 41.94 11.29
N PRO A 353 -8.61 43.11 10.72
CA PRO A 353 -9.32 44.35 11.01
C PRO A 353 -10.76 44.33 10.46
N VAL A 354 -11.69 44.95 11.20
CA VAL A 354 -13.14 44.99 10.90
C VAL A 354 -13.46 45.63 9.53
N ASP A 355 -12.58 46.50 9.01
CA ASP A 355 -12.61 46.99 7.62
C ASP A 355 -11.25 46.76 6.92
N PRO A 356 -11.10 45.61 6.22
CA PRO A 356 -9.84 45.28 5.54
C PRO A 356 -9.54 46.17 4.32
N LYS A 357 -10.57 46.78 3.71
CA LYS A 357 -10.44 47.50 2.43
C LYS A 357 -9.78 48.86 2.61
N ASP A 358 -10.00 49.51 3.74
CA ASP A 358 -9.45 50.84 4.05
C ASP A 358 -7.96 50.80 4.45
N LYS A 359 -7.49 49.72 5.07
CA LYS A 359 -6.09 49.57 5.47
C LYS A 359 -5.17 49.31 4.27
N ILE A 360 -5.62 48.50 3.29
CA ILE A 360 -4.87 48.19 2.06
C ILE A 360 -4.80 49.41 1.13
N LYS A 361 -5.88 50.21 1.04
CA LYS A 361 -5.83 51.50 0.32
C LYS A 361 -4.78 52.45 0.90
N LYS A 362 -4.61 52.49 2.23
CA LYS A 362 -3.62 53.36 2.89
C LYS A 362 -2.18 52.89 2.72
N SER A 363 -1.92 51.58 2.60
CA SER A 363 -0.56 51.04 2.42
C SER A 363 -0.06 51.08 0.97
N PHE A 364 -0.95 51.21 -0.02
CA PHE A 364 -0.58 51.35 -1.44
C PHE A 364 -0.61 52.80 -1.97
N ILE A 365 -1.00 53.79 -1.15
CA ILE A 365 -0.83 55.21 -1.50
C ILE A 365 0.57 55.65 -1.06
N VAL A 366 1.51 55.67 -2.01
CA VAL A 366 2.78 56.39 -1.86
C VAL A 366 2.45 57.86 -1.57
N GLN A 367 2.75 58.34 -0.37
CA GLN A 367 2.69 59.78 -0.09
C GLN A 367 3.74 60.51 -0.93
N PRO A 368 3.39 61.58 -1.67
CA PRO A 368 4.39 62.36 -2.39
C PRO A 368 5.27 63.09 -1.37
N GLN A 369 6.54 62.71 -1.29
CA GLN A 369 7.57 63.44 -0.54
C GLN A 369 7.84 64.82 -1.21
N PRO A 370 8.16 65.88 -0.45
CA PRO A 370 8.49 67.19 -1.04
C PRO A 370 9.77 67.09 -1.86
N ALA A 371 9.77 67.71 -3.04
CA ALA A 371 10.91 67.71 -3.96
C ALA A 371 12.17 68.30 -3.30
N ALA A 372 13.17 67.47 -3.03
CA ALA A 372 14.51 67.92 -2.73
C ALA A 372 15.17 68.42 -4.02
N THR A 373 15.62 69.67 -3.99
CA THR A 373 16.35 70.37 -5.05
C THR A 373 17.63 69.61 -5.40
N ILE A 374 17.67 68.96 -6.56
CA ILE A 374 18.91 68.46 -7.16
C ILE A 374 19.37 69.47 -8.20
N VAL A 375 20.50 70.11 -7.93
CA VAL A 375 21.27 70.90 -8.91
C VAL A 375 21.90 69.93 -9.90
N ALA A 376 21.53 70.03 -11.17
CA ALA A 376 22.19 69.32 -12.27
C ALA A 376 23.13 70.29 -13.02
N PRO A 377 24.35 69.88 -13.42
CA PRO A 377 25.08 70.60 -14.43
C PRO A 377 24.54 70.30 -15.83
N THR A 378 24.65 71.34 -16.66
CA THR A 378 24.08 71.60 -17.98
C THR A 378 24.59 70.73 -19.12
N ASN A 379 23.67 70.30 -20.01
CA ASN A 379 23.63 70.53 -21.47
C ASN A 379 22.62 69.53 -22.11
N SER A 380 21.39 69.98 -22.39
CA SER A 380 20.86 70.33 -23.73
C SER A 380 20.93 69.15 -24.73
N ILE A 381 19.81 68.57 -25.17
CA ILE A 381 19.12 68.96 -26.43
C ILE A 381 17.79 68.16 -26.59
N PHE A 382 16.68 68.93 -26.72
CA PHE A 382 15.36 68.66 -27.38
C PHE A 382 14.35 67.63 -26.81
N GLN A 383 13.02 67.75 -26.95
CA GLN A 383 12.02 68.83 -26.98
C GLN A 383 10.61 68.16 -27.08
N LYS A 384 9.67 68.57 -26.21
CA LYS A 384 8.17 68.62 -26.30
C LYS A 384 7.29 67.51 -26.95
N VAL A 385 6.52 66.84 -26.07
CA VAL A 385 5.07 66.45 -26.00
C VAL A 385 4.14 66.70 -27.22
N PRO A 386 3.09 65.86 -27.46
CA PRO A 386 1.77 66.19 -26.91
C PRO A 386 0.96 65.04 -26.27
N THR A 387 0.25 65.41 -25.21
CA THR A 387 -0.74 64.67 -24.41
C THR A 387 -2.03 64.37 -25.17
N LYS A 388 -2.60 63.16 -25.00
CA LYS A 388 -4.05 62.93 -25.15
C LYS A 388 -4.58 62.06 -24.00
N SER A 389 -5.40 62.69 -23.16
CA SER A 389 -6.25 62.02 -22.16
C SER A 389 -7.41 61.30 -22.85
N LYS A 390 -7.61 60.01 -22.56
CA LYS A 390 -8.92 59.36 -22.68
C LYS A 390 -9.27 58.76 -21.31
N LYS A 391 -10.28 59.35 -20.66
CA LYS A 391 -11.04 58.70 -19.59
C LYS A 391 -11.82 57.55 -20.21
N SER A 392 -11.59 56.31 -19.78
CA SER A 392 -12.57 55.22 -19.92
C SER A 392 -13.11 54.84 -18.54
N SER A 393 -14.42 54.69 -18.49
CA SER A 393 -15.29 54.56 -17.32
C SER A 393 -15.11 53.23 -16.57
N SER A 394 -15.16 53.30 -15.25
CA SER A 394 -15.01 52.24 -14.25
C SER A 394 -16.16 51.21 -14.18
N THR A 395 -17.08 51.19 -15.14
CA THR A 395 -18.31 50.39 -15.09
C THR A 395 -18.22 49.03 -15.79
N ASP A 396 -17.26 48.80 -16.68
CA ASP A 396 -17.16 47.52 -17.43
C ASP A 396 -16.41 46.41 -16.67
N TYR A 397 -15.57 46.77 -15.69
CA TYR A 397 -14.86 45.77 -14.86
C TYR A 397 -15.73 45.14 -13.77
N ALA A 398 -16.82 45.80 -13.36
CA ALA A 398 -17.67 45.33 -12.26
C ALA A 398 -18.62 44.18 -12.65
N LYS A 399 -19.03 44.10 -13.94
CA LYS A 399 -19.92 43.03 -14.42
C LYS A 399 -19.19 41.74 -14.80
N PHE A 400 -17.88 41.78 -15.04
CA PHE A 400 -17.08 40.61 -15.41
C PHE A 400 -16.61 39.75 -14.21
N GLY A 401 -16.71 40.26 -12.97
CA GLY A 401 -16.12 39.64 -11.77
C GLY A 401 -17.04 38.72 -10.95
N SER A 402 -18.37 38.94 -10.93
CA SER A 402 -19.26 38.26 -9.96
C SER A 402 -19.58 36.80 -10.30
N HIS A 403 -19.74 36.47 -11.59
CA HIS A 403 -20.03 35.10 -12.02
C HIS A 403 -18.79 34.19 -12.06
N LYS A 404 -17.60 34.74 -12.34
CA LYS A 404 -16.33 33.98 -12.30
C LYS A 404 -15.87 33.72 -10.86
N CYS A 405 -16.08 34.64 -9.91
CA CYS A 405 -15.77 34.39 -8.49
C CYS A 405 -16.58 33.21 -7.91
N LYS A 406 -17.87 33.10 -8.25
CA LYS A 406 -18.70 31.94 -7.83
C LYS A 406 -18.23 30.64 -8.47
N ALA A 407 -17.87 30.65 -9.76
CA ALA A 407 -17.36 29.47 -10.46
C ALA A 407 -15.98 29.00 -9.96
N LEU A 408 -15.09 29.93 -9.58
CA LEU A 408 -13.75 29.64 -9.05
C LEU A 408 -13.80 29.11 -7.61
N ILE A 409 -14.71 29.60 -6.76
CA ILE A 409 -14.95 29.07 -5.41
C ILE A 409 -15.53 27.65 -5.49
N ILE A 410 -16.46 27.41 -6.43
CA ILE A 410 -17.00 26.06 -6.67
C ILE A 410 -15.92 25.12 -7.21
N ALA A 411 -15.00 25.58 -8.06
CA ALA A 411 -13.91 24.76 -8.59
C ALA A 411 -12.88 24.35 -7.50
N GLY A 412 -12.58 25.24 -6.55
CA GLY A 412 -11.78 24.90 -5.36
C GLY A 412 -12.43 23.82 -4.50
N PHE A 413 -13.73 23.95 -4.24
CA PHE A 413 -14.52 22.94 -3.50
C PHE A 413 -14.74 21.62 -4.28
N TYR A 414 -14.81 21.66 -5.61
CA TYR A 414 -14.99 20.46 -6.43
C TYR A 414 -13.72 19.59 -6.47
N CYS A 415 -12.53 20.21 -6.36
CA CYS A 415 -11.27 19.50 -6.18
C CYS A 415 -11.20 18.81 -4.80
N ASP A 416 -11.74 19.41 -3.74
CA ASP A 416 -11.85 18.79 -2.41
C ASP A 416 -12.88 17.63 -2.40
N TYR A 417 -14.04 17.79 -3.05
CA TYR A 417 -15.09 16.77 -3.08
C TYR A 417 -14.73 15.56 -3.97
N LEU A 418 -14.03 15.77 -5.10
CA LEU A 418 -13.58 14.67 -5.97
C LEU A 418 -12.42 13.85 -5.37
N MET A 419 -11.64 14.42 -4.45
CA MET A 419 -10.47 13.76 -3.84
C MET A 419 -10.79 13.05 -2.52
N PHE A 420 -11.84 13.47 -1.80
CA PHE A 420 -12.35 12.76 -0.61
C PHE A 420 -13.65 11.96 -0.86
N GLY A 421 -14.20 12.03 -2.08
CA GLY A 421 -15.33 11.22 -2.55
C GLY A 421 -14.93 9.77 -2.85
N ILE A 422 -14.69 8.97 -1.82
CA ILE A 422 -15.08 7.56 -1.90
C ILE A 422 -16.62 7.58 -2.02
N PRO A 423 -17.25 7.00 -3.05
CA PRO A 423 -18.70 6.91 -3.07
C PRO A 423 -19.12 6.11 -1.83
N PRO A 424 -20.12 6.55 -1.04
CA PRO A 424 -20.73 5.65 -0.09
C PRO A 424 -21.27 4.48 -0.90
N ILE A 425 -20.73 3.29 -0.66
CA ILE A 425 -21.32 2.04 -1.11
C ILE A 425 -22.77 2.10 -0.65
N ARG A 426 -23.71 2.14 -1.60
CA ARG A 426 -25.14 1.96 -1.33
C ARG A 426 -25.28 0.67 -0.51
N GLN A 427 -25.58 0.80 0.78
CA GLN A 427 -26.15 -0.32 1.50
C GLN A 427 -27.49 -0.63 0.82
N PRO A 428 -27.76 -1.89 0.42
CA PRO A 428 -29.09 -2.26 -0.01
C PRO A 428 -30.05 -1.99 1.15
N ASN A 429 -31.10 -1.22 0.88
CA ASN A 429 -32.20 -0.99 1.79
C ASN A 429 -32.73 -2.33 2.29
N HIS A 430 -32.49 -2.64 3.56
CA HIS A 430 -33.38 -3.52 4.29
C HIS A 430 -34.63 -2.73 4.64
N SER A 431 -35.62 -2.76 3.74
CA SER A 431 -37.00 -2.58 4.16
C SER A 431 -37.44 -3.86 4.87
N LYS A 432 -38.08 -3.67 6.02
CA LYS A 432 -38.74 -4.68 6.85
C LYS A 432 -39.64 -5.61 6.07
#